data_AF-A0A832W8Q1-F1
#
_entry.id   AF-A0A832W8Q1-F1
#
_cell.length_a   1.000
_cell.length_b   1.000
_cell.length_c   1.000
_cell.angle_alpha   90.00
_cell.angle_beta   90.00
_cell.angle_gamma   90.00
#
_symmetry.space_group_name_H-M   'P 1'
#
loop_
_entity.id
_entity.type
_entity.pdbx_description
1 polymer ?
#
loop_
_entity_poly.entity_id
_entity_poly.type
_entity_poly.pdbx_seq_one_letter_code
_entity_poly.pdbx_strand_id
1 'polypeptide(L)'
;MITLNEAEAVDIGLSSVAEKNESRVFQALDSLTGIAEDFLSENEEADADRVILSISDIAQAAAEERMELVTINSVLALGKLAKIAAKKGYESILKRTMIETGKLGRTAAAGSLEAGSKVAATTMMEIWNLSPPEKKDQEEMVAFSLLLRDIGAAAAVQGMEEALLNAITCLGEVGKKVASESLEAETISTLLLLEEIGTLAAEKYYDEALSSVALSIEDTGKLSLKKKLREAVLQSQWALETLKVQAEEKALTNSPIVTEMALDSFKLPGVSETIEKTEKLQEIKELQEKVYSNL
;
A
#
# COMPACT_ATOMS: atom_id res chain seq x y z
N MET A 1 32.73 -14.77 -2.08
CA MET A 1 31.79 -14.30 -1.04
C MET A 1 31.43 -15.53 -0.22
N ILE A 2 31.51 -15.47 1.11
CA ILE A 2 31.14 -16.61 1.97
C ILE A 2 29.62 -16.59 2.10
N THR A 3 28.96 -17.62 1.60
CA THR A 3 27.51 -17.85 1.75
C THR A 3 27.26 -18.33 3.19
N LEU A 4 26.51 -17.54 3.96
CA LEU A 4 26.09 -17.93 5.31
C LEU A 4 24.97 -18.97 5.21
N ASN A 5 24.92 -19.91 6.15
CA ASN A 5 23.69 -20.69 6.31
C ASN A 5 22.60 -19.81 6.93
N GLU A 6 21.35 -20.28 6.90
CA GLU A 6 20.23 -19.44 7.32
C GLU A 6 20.33 -18.97 8.77
N ALA A 7 20.61 -19.85 9.73
CA ALA A 7 20.69 -19.49 11.14
C ALA A 7 21.82 -18.48 11.40
N GLU A 8 22.97 -18.66 10.76
CA GLU A 8 24.09 -17.72 10.82
C GLU A 8 23.72 -16.36 10.19
N ALA A 9 23.03 -16.37 9.05
CA ALA A 9 22.61 -15.15 8.38
C ALA A 9 21.61 -14.35 9.23
N VAL A 10 20.68 -15.01 9.92
CA VAL A 10 19.74 -14.35 10.82
C VAL A 10 20.45 -13.71 12.01
N ASP A 11 21.30 -14.46 12.72
CA ASP A 11 22.02 -13.95 13.89
C ASP A 11 22.97 -12.80 13.51
N ILE A 12 23.72 -12.94 12.42
CA ILE A 12 24.60 -11.90 11.90
C ILE A 12 23.80 -10.68 11.46
N GLY A 13 22.67 -10.87 10.78
CA GLY A 13 21.81 -9.78 10.31
C GLY A 13 21.35 -8.90 11.46
N LEU A 14 20.70 -9.50 12.46
CA LEU A 14 20.13 -8.76 13.61
C LEU A 14 21.22 -8.11 14.48
N SER A 15 22.30 -8.83 14.79
CA SER A 15 23.40 -8.26 15.57
C SER A 15 24.09 -7.12 14.83
N SER A 16 24.26 -7.23 13.51
CA SER A 16 24.89 -6.19 12.68
C SER A 16 24.01 -4.95 12.55
N VAL A 17 22.67 -5.09 12.60
CA VAL A 17 21.76 -3.94 12.68
C VAL A 17 22.02 -3.17 13.99
N ALA A 18 22.08 -3.86 15.13
CA ALA A 18 22.37 -3.22 16.42
C ALA A 18 23.75 -2.54 16.45
N GLU A 19 24.74 -3.11 15.75
CA GLU A 19 26.08 -2.53 15.59
C GLU A 19 26.18 -1.43 14.52
N LYS A 20 25.09 -1.16 13.79
CA LYS A 20 25.06 -0.24 12.63
C LYS A 20 26.04 -0.58 11.52
N ASN A 21 26.28 -1.87 11.32
CA ASN A 21 27.20 -2.39 10.32
C ASN A 21 26.46 -2.81 9.04
N GLU A 22 26.09 -1.83 8.21
CA GLU A 22 25.31 -2.05 6.98
C GLU A 22 25.95 -3.11 6.06
N SER A 23 27.28 -3.13 5.94
CA SER A 23 27.97 -4.10 5.08
C SER A 23 27.68 -5.55 5.48
N ARG A 24 27.59 -5.83 6.78
CA ARG A 24 27.27 -7.18 7.27
C ARG A 24 25.78 -7.47 7.18
N VAL A 25 24.93 -6.45 7.36
CA VAL A 25 23.48 -6.60 7.13
C VAL A 25 23.21 -6.95 5.66
N PHE A 26 23.85 -6.27 4.71
CA PHE A 26 23.75 -6.62 3.28
C PHE A 26 24.20 -8.06 3.00
N GLN A 27 25.30 -8.50 3.59
CA GLN A 27 25.78 -9.88 3.42
C GLN A 27 24.76 -10.91 3.94
N ALA A 28 24.16 -10.64 5.09
CA ALA A 28 23.14 -11.49 5.68
C ALA A 28 21.89 -11.55 4.78
N LEU A 29 21.37 -10.39 4.36
CA LEU A 29 20.20 -10.30 3.50
C LEU A 29 20.42 -10.94 2.12
N ASP A 30 21.59 -10.76 1.50
CA ASP A 30 21.92 -11.40 0.22
C ASP A 30 21.97 -12.94 0.36
N SER A 31 22.54 -13.43 1.47
CA SER A 31 22.55 -14.88 1.77
C SER A 31 21.14 -15.43 1.96
N LEU A 32 20.30 -14.78 2.77
CA LEU A 32 18.91 -15.19 3.00
C LEU A 32 18.08 -15.11 1.71
N THR A 33 18.28 -14.08 0.90
CA THR A 33 17.59 -13.94 -0.39
C THR A 33 17.95 -15.09 -1.32
N GLY A 34 19.22 -15.45 -1.42
CA GLY A 34 19.66 -16.64 -2.18
C GLY A 34 19.04 -17.93 -1.67
N ILE A 35 19.01 -18.14 -0.35
CA ILE A 35 18.40 -19.33 0.27
C ILE A 35 16.90 -19.41 -0.05
N ALA A 36 16.15 -18.31 0.07
CA ALA A 36 14.74 -18.28 -0.28
C ALA A 36 14.51 -18.57 -1.78
N GLU A 37 15.38 -18.08 -2.66
CA GLU A 37 15.31 -18.39 -4.10
C GLU A 37 15.53 -19.86 -4.40
N ASP A 38 16.47 -20.50 -3.70
CA ASP A 38 16.75 -21.92 -3.83
C ASP A 38 15.54 -22.75 -3.36
N PHE A 39 14.97 -22.43 -2.19
CA PHE A 39 13.75 -23.09 -1.69
C PHE A 39 12.56 -22.93 -2.65
N LEU A 40 12.31 -21.74 -3.18
CA LEU A 40 11.27 -21.53 -4.20
C LEU A 40 11.56 -22.30 -5.50
N SER A 41 12.82 -22.50 -5.84
CA SER A 41 13.23 -23.26 -7.02
C SER A 41 13.01 -24.77 -6.84
N GLU A 42 13.27 -25.28 -5.63
CA GLU A 42 13.14 -26.68 -5.22
C GLU A 42 11.71 -27.07 -4.80
N ASN A 43 10.80 -26.08 -4.76
CA ASN A 43 9.39 -26.21 -4.38
C ASN A 43 9.16 -26.44 -2.88
N GLU A 44 10.06 -25.90 -2.06
CA GLU A 44 10.01 -25.91 -0.60
C GLU A 44 9.33 -24.62 -0.08
N GLU A 45 8.04 -24.48 -0.36
CA GLU A 45 7.27 -23.24 -0.09
C GLU A 45 7.31 -22.82 1.39
N ALA A 46 7.16 -23.78 2.31
CA ALA A 46 7.17 -23.50 3.75
C ALA A 46 8.53 -22.99 4.25
N ASP A 47 9.63 -23.52 3.72
CA ASP A 47 10.97 -23.06 4.05
C ASP A 47 11.27 -21.69 3.44
N ALA A 48 10.81 -21.44 2.21
CA ALA A 48 10.87 -20.11 1.62
C ALA A 48 10.08 -19.06 2.44
N ASP A 49 8.87 -19.37 2.90
CA ASP A 49 8.06 -18.46 3.74
C ASP A 49 8.81 -18.08 5.02
N ARG A 50 9.42 -19.07 5.68
CA ARG A 50 10.20 -18.86 6.91
C ARG A 50 11.43 -17.97 6.68
N VAL A 51 12.14 -18.15 5.57
CA VAL A 51 13.30 -17.31 5.23
C VAL A 51 12.85 -15.89 4.88
N ILE A 52 11.73 -15.73 4.17
CA ILE A 52 11.15 -14.41 3.86
C ILE A 52 10.78 -13.64 5.13
N LEU A 53 10.21 -14.31 6.13
CA LEU A 53 9.97 -13.70 7.45
C LEU A 53 11.27 -13.25 8.11
N SER A 54 12.32 -14.06 8.04
CA SER A 54 13.63 -13.70 8.58
C SER A 54 14.27 -12.50 7.87
N ILE A 55 14.10 -12.39 6.55
CA ILE A 55 14.48 -11.19 5.77
C ILE A 55 13.69 -9.97 6.27
N SER A 56 12.37 -10.14 6.46
CA SER A 56 11.49 -9.06 6.95
C SER A 56 11.93 -8.57 8.33
N ASP A 57 12.20 -9.47 9.28
CA ASP A 57 12.60 -9.11 10.64
C ASP A 57 13.89 -8.26 10.67
N ILE A 58 14.91 -8.65 9.89
CA ILE A 58 16.15 -7.87 9.76
C ILE A 58 15.87 -6.52 9.09
N ALA A 59 15.06 -6.51 8.02
CA ALA A 59 14.76 -5.31 7.27
C ALA A 59 13.98 -4.29 8.12
N GLN A 60 13.06 -4.76 8.96
CA GLN A 60 12.30 -3.93 9.90
C GLN A 60 13.23 -3.31 10.93
N ALA A 61 14.08 -4.11 11.56
CA ALA A 61 15.09 -3.60 12.50
C ALA A 61 16.02 -2.57 11.84
N ALA A 62 16.43 -2.81 10.59
CA ALA A 62 17.25 -1.88 9.82
C ALA A 62 16.52 -0.55 9.53
N ALA A 63 15.22 -0.61 9.20
CA ALA A 63 14.40 0.59 9.00
C ALA A 63 14.22 1.38 10.31
N GLU A 64 14.02 0.71 11.44
CA GLU A 64 13.96 1.33 12.77
C GLU A 64 15.28 2.02 13.15
N GLU A 65 16.42 1.41 12.80
CA GLU A 65 17.76 1.99 12.95
C GLU A 65 18.14 2.98 11.85
N ARG A 66 17.21 3.33 10.96
CA ARG A 66 17.32 4.32 9.89
C ARG A 66 18.37 4.00 8.82
N MET A 67 18.57 2.72 8.51
CA MET A 67 19.49 2.25 7.48
C MET A 67 18.81 2.25 6.10
N GLU A 68 18.67 3.42 5.49
CA GLU A 68 17.85 3.59 4.27
C GLU A 68 18.24 2.67 3.10
N LEU A 69 19.54 2.51 2.83
CA LEU A 69 20.00 1.66 1.73
C LEU A 69 19.71 0.18 1.98
N VAL A 70 19.80 -0.26 3.25
CA VAL A 70 19.45 -1.62 3.66
C VAL A 70 17.95 -1.85 3.50
N THR A 71 17.13 -0.90 3.92
CA THR A 71 15.67 -0.94 3.73
C THR A 71 15.30 -1.04 2.25
N ILE A 72 15.87 -0.18 1.40
CA ILE A 72 15.62 -0.23 -0.06
C ILE A 72 16.01 -1.58 -0.64
N ASN A 73 17.19 -2.09 -0.30
CA ASN A 73 17.66 -3.38 -0.82
C ASN A 73 16.76 -4.54 -0.37
N SER A 74 16.28 -4.51 0.87
CA SER A 74 15.37 -5.52 1.42
C SER A 74 14.03 -5.51 0.69
N VAL A 75 13.46 -4.33 0.43
CA VAL A 75 12.24 -4.19 -0.39
C VAL A 75 12.44 -4.81 -1.78
N LEU A 76 13.57 -4.51 -2.44
CA LEU A 76 13.86 -5.06 -3.77
C LEU A 76 14.03 -6.58 -3.75
N ALA A 77 14.63 -7.13 -2.68
CA ALA A 77 14.74 -8.57 -2.48
C ALA A 77 13.34 -9.22 -2.34
N LEU A 78 12.46 -8.65 -1.51
CA LEU A 78 11.07 -9.11 -1.38
C LEU A 78 10.33 -9.07 -2.73
N GLY A 79 10.49 -7.99 -3.49
CA GLY A 79 9.92 -7.88 -4.84
C GLY A 79 10.47 -8.91 -5.83
N LYS A 80 11.75 -9.29 -5.72
CA LYS A 80 12.35 -10.37 -6.51
C LYS A 80 11.75 -11.72 -6.15
N LEU A 81 11.64 -12.03 -4.86
CA LEU A 81 11.04 -13.27 -4.36
C LEU A 81 9.56 -13.38 -4.77
N ALA A 82 8.81 -12.28 -4.71
CA ALA A 82 7.43 -12.21 -5.20
C ALA A 82 7.32 -12.56 -6.70
N LYS A 83 8.22 -12.05 -7.53
CA LYS A 83 8.28 -12.37 -8.97
C LYS A 83 8.55 -13.85 -9.23
N ILE A 84 9.38 -14.49 -8.39
CA ILE A 84 9.67 -15.93 -8.48
C ILE A 84 8.45 -16.73 -8.04
N ALA A 85 7.86 -16.39 -6.90
CA ALA A 85 6.65 -17.01 -6.37
C ALA A 85 5.50 -16.97 -7.39
N ALA A 86 5.25 -15.82 -8.02
CA ALA A 86 4.23 -15.68 -9.06
C ALA A 86 4.48 -16.60 -10.26
N LYS A 87 5.73 -16.76 -10.71
CA LYS A 87 6.09 -17.67 -11.81
C LYS A 87 5.87 -19.14 -11.46
N LYS A 88 6.03 -19.48 -10.18
CA LYS A 88 5.85 -20.84 -9.64
C LYS A 88 4.40 -21.13 -9.23
N GLY A 89 3.56 -20.11 -9.12
CA GLY A 89 2.17 -20.25 -8.64
C GLY A 89 2.04 -20.32 -7.11
N TYR A 90 3.05 -19.84 -6.36
CA TYR A 90 2.99 -19.77 -4.90
C TYR A 90 2.25 -18.51 -4.45
N GLU A 91 0.92 -18.59 -4.47
CA GLU A 91 0.03 -17.49 -4.08
C GLU A 91 0.24 -17.08 -2.61
N SER A 92 0.51 -18.04 -1.72
CA SER A 92 0.75 -17.74 -0.29
C SER A 92 2.01 -16.91 -0.09
N ILE A 93 3.11 -17.22 -0.80
CA ILE A 93 4.36 -16.46 -0.78
C ILE A 93 4.20 -15.10 -1.45
N LEU A 94 3.41 -15.02 -2.52
CA LEU A 94 3.08 -13.75 -3.16
C LEU A 94 2.35 -12.81 -2.18
N LYS A 95 1.36 -13.33 -1.45
CA LYS A 95 0.64 -12.61 -0.40
C LYS A 95 1.58 -12.22 0.75
N ARG A 96 2.44 -13.14 1.21
CA ARG A 96 3.47 -12.86 2.24
C ARG A 96 4.36 -11.70 1.85
N THR A 97 5.02 -11.79 0.70
CA THR A 97 5.97 -10.77 0.24
C THR A 97 5.31 -9.41 0.05
N MET A 98 4.05 -9.36 -0.39
CA MET A 98 3.25 -8.14 -0.44
C MET A 98 3.06 -7.53 0.96
N ILE A 99 2.62 -8.32 1.93
CA ILE A 99 2.38 -7.87 3.31
C ILE A 99 3.67 -7.36 3.95
N GLU A 100 4.76 -8.13 3.87
CA GLU A 100 6.04 -7.76 4.45
C GLU A 100 6.62 -6.50 3.79
N THR A 101 6.47 -6.34 2.47
CA THR A 101 6.87 -5.12 1.76
C THR A 101 6.09 -3.90 2.27
N GLY A 102 4.78 -4.04 2.44
CA GLY A 102 3.93 -2.94 2.93
C GLY A 102 4.25 -2.54 4.37
N LYS A 103 4.45 -3.52 5.26
CA LYS A 103 4.87 -3.28 6.64
C LYS A 103 6.22 -2.57 6.68
N LEU A 104 7.19 -3.03 5.89
CA LEU A 104 8.51 -2.41 5.81
C LEU A 104 8.42 -0.98 5.27
N GLY A 105 7.58 -0.73 4.26
CA GLY A 105 7.32 0.61 3.74
C GLY A 105 6.74 1.56 4.79
N ARG A 106 5.81 1.07 5.62
CA ARG A 106 5.23 1.84 6.73
C ARG A 106 6.31 2.17 7.77
N THR A 107 7.12 1.20 8.17
CA THR A 107 8.23 1.42 9.13
C THR A 107 9.26 2.39 8.57
N ALA A 108 9.62 2.24 7.29
CA ALA A 108 10.50 3.16 6.58
C ALA A 108 9.95 4.59 6.62
N ALA A 109 8.66 4.75 6.31
CA ALA A 109 8.01 6.06 6.40
C ALA A 109 8.01 6.59 7.84
N ALA A 110 7.65 5.77 8.83
CA ALA A 110 7.68 6.17 10.24
C ALA A 110 9.09 6.57 10.72
N GLY A 111 10.14 5.99 10.14
CA GLY A 111 11.55 6.27 10.37
C GLY A 111 12.14 7.43 9.55
N SER A 112 11.32 8.16 8.78
CA SER A 112 11.74 9.25 7.88
C SER A 112 12.65 8.80 6.73
N LEU A 113 12.46 7.57 6.23
CA LEU A 113 13.16 7.00 5.07
C LEU A 113 12.30 7.16 3.82
N GLU A 114 12.33 8.35 3.20
CA GLU A 114 11.45 8.72 2.09
C GLU A 114 11.68 7.85 0.86
N ALA A 115 12.93 7.57 0.50
CA ALA A 115 13.22 6.72 -0.65
C ALA A 115 12.83 5.26 -0.36
N GLY A 116 13.09 4.78 0.86
CA GLY A 116 12.70 3.44 1.30
C GLY A 116 11.19 3.19 1.21
N SER A 117 10.39 4.12 1.76
CA SER A 117 8.93 4.04 1.73
C SER A 117 8.34 4.17 0.33
N LYS A 118 8.90 5.05 -0.52
CA LYS A 118 8.53 5.19 -1.94
C LYS A 118 8.79 3.90 -2.70
N VAL A 119 9.99 3.31 -2.57
CA VAL A 119 10.35 2.04 -3.21
C VAL A 119 9.42 0.92 -2.73
N ALA A 120 9.03 0.88 -1.46
CA ALA A 120 8.08 -0.09 -0.93
C ALA A 120 6.71 0.01 -1.61
N ALA A 121 6.12 1.21 -1.67
CA ALA A 121 4.82 1.41 -2.33
C ALA A 121 4.86 1.05 -3.83
N THR A 122 5.93 1.43 -4.55
CA THR A 122 6.11 1.05 -5.95
C THR A 122 6.28 -0.46 -6.12
N THR A 123 7.08 -1.10 -5.26
CA THR A 123 7.31 -2.55 -5.30
C THR A 123 6.02 -3.31 -5.00
N MET A 124 5.22 -2.85 -4.03
CA MET A 124 3.88 -3.38 -3.81
C MET A 124 3.04 -3.30 -5.08
N MET A 125 3.03 -2.17 -5.78
CA MET A 125 2.28 -2.03 -7.03
C MET A 125 2.78 -2.98 -8.14
N GLU A 126 4.09 -3.23 -8.21
CA GLU A 126 4.65 -4.26 -9.09
C GLU A 126 4.13 -5.65 -8.72
N ILE A 127 4.13 -5.99 -7.42
CA ILE A 127 3.62 -7.27 -6.90
C ILE A 127 2.14 -7.43 -7.21
N TRP A 128 1.33 -6.39 -6.99
CA TRP A 128 -0.09 -6.37 -7.35
C TRP A 128 -0.32 -6.73 -8.80
N ASN A 129 0.54 -6.27 -9.71
CA ASN A 129 0.43 -6.51 -11.14
C ASN A 129 0.88 -7.90 -11.59
N LEU A 130 1.43 -8.72 -10.69
CA LEU A 130 1.81 -10.11 -11.01
C LEU A 130 0.60 -11.05 -11.12
N SER A 131 -0.54 -10.68 -10.55
CA SER A 131 -1.82 -11.38 -10.72
C SER A 131 -2.93 -10.38 -11.05
N PRO A 132 -3.93 -10.75 -11.86
CA PRO A 132 -5.07 -9.87 -12.10
C PRO A 132 -6.01 -9.86 -10.87
N PRO A 133 -6.86 -8.83 -10.70
CA PRO A 133 -7.72 -8.70 -9.51
C PRO A 133 -8.65 -9.88 -9.27
N GLU A 134 -9.16 -10.56 -10.30
CA GLU A 134 -10.13 -11.67 -10.16
C GLU A 134 -9.51 -12.94 -9.57
N LYS A 135 -8.17 -13.00 -9.49
CA LYS A 135 -7.44 -14.08 -8.82
C LYS A 135 -7.08 -13.76 -7.37
N LYS A 136 -7.29 -12.53 -6.93
CA LYS A 136 -7.03 -12.13 -5.55
C LYS A 136 -8.28 -12.36 -4.72
N ASP A 137 -8.11 -12.78 -3.48
CA ASP A 137 -9.22 -12.81 -2.54
C ASP A 137 -9.55 -11.37 -2.07
N GLN A 138 -10.78 -11.16 -1.58
CA GLN A 138 -11.23 -9.84 -1.12
C GLN A 138 -10.36 -9.30 0.03
N GLU A 139 -9.93 -10.15 0.95
CA GLU A 139 -9.11 -9.74 2.09
C GLU A 139 -7.71 -9.31 1.63
N GLU A 140 -7.13 -9.96 0.63
CA GLU A 140 -5.86 -9.60 -0.01
C GLU A 140 -5.95 -8.22 -0.68
N MET A 141 -7.05 -7.95 -1.39
CA MET A 141 -7.24 -6.65 -2.04
C MET A 141 -7.41 -5.50 -1.03
N VAL A 142 -8.15 -5.75 0.05
CA VAL A 142 -8.32 -4.80 1.15
C VAL A 142 -7.00 -4.60 1.92
N ALA A 143 -6.28 -5.68 2.22
CA ALA A 143 -4.97 -5.64 2.88
C ALA A 143 -3.97 -4.80 2.09
N PHE A 144 -3.90 -4.99 0.78
CA PHE A 144 -3.03 -4.21 -0.10
C PHE A 144 -3.29 -2.71 0.01
N SER A 145 -4.58 -2.34 -0.05
CA SER A 145 -5.02 -0.94 0.04
C SER A 145 -4.72 -0.34 1.41
N LEU A 146 -4.94 -1.10 2.49
CA LEU A 146 -4.62 -0.69 3.87
C LEU A 146 -3.12 -0.44 4.07
N LEU A 147 -2.27 -1.30 3.51
CA LEU A 147 -0.82 -1.14 3.60
C LEU A 147 -0.32 0.10 2.85
N LEU A 148 -0.85 0.38 1.66
CA LEU A 148 -0.57 1.64 0.95
C LEU A 148 -1.06 2.86 1.75
N ARG A 149 -2.24 2.76 2.37
CA ARG A 149 -2.77 3.80 3.25
C ARG A 149 -1.83 4.05 4.43
N ASP A 150 -1.35 3.00 5.08
CA ASP A 150 -0.45 3.11 6.22
C ASP A 150 0.91 3.72 5.85
N ILE A 151 1.46 3.38 4.67
CA ILE A 151 2.66 4.03 4.13
C ILE A 151 2.42 5.53 3.93
N GLY A 152 1.35 5.89 3.22
CA GLY A 152 1.00 7.28 2.94
C GLY A 152 0.75 8.08 4.21
N ALA A 153 0.03 7.50 5.17
CA ALA A 153 -0.27 8.15 6.44
C ALA A 153 1.00 8.41 7.27
N ALA A 154 1.88 7.42 7.38
CA ALA A 154 3.17 7.60 8.05
C ALA A 154 4.04 8.65 7.33
N ALA A 155 4.03 8.66 5.99
CA ALA A 155 4.77 9.63 5.20
C ALA A 155 4.28 11.07 5.43
N ALA A 156 2.96 11.27 5.44
CA ALA A 156 2.34 12.56 5.72
C ALA A 156 2.70 13.09 7.11
N VAL A 157 2.67 12.22 8.13
CA VAL A 157 3.05 12.57 9.52
C VAL A 157 4.50 13.04 9.60
N GLN A 158 5.39 12.47 8.80
CA GLN A 158 6.84 12.68 8.88
C GLN A 158 7.39 13.71 7.89
N GLY A 159 6.55 14.43 7.14
CA GLY A 159 7.05 15.47 6.23
C GLY A 159 7.43 14.99 4.83
N MET A 160 7.13 13.75 4.46
CA MET A 160 7.62 13.13 3.21
C MET A 160 6.54 13.18 2.11
N GLU A 161 6.42 14.34 1.48
CA GLU A 161 5.38 14.58 0.48
C GLU A 161 5.54 13.68 -0.77
N GLU A 162 6.76 13.34 -1.19
CA GLU A 162 6.94 12.46 -2.35
C GLU A 162 6.47 11.03 -2.06
N ALA A 163 6.80 10.51 -0.87
CA ALA A 163 6.34 9.18 -0.47
C ALA A 163 4.82 9.13 -0.29
N LEU A 164 4.22 10.19 0.27
CA LEU A 164 2.78 10.36 0.36
C LEU A 164 2.12 10.35 -1.04
N LEU A 165 2.62 11.18 -1.97
CA LEU A 165 2.13 11.24 -3.35
C LEU A 165 2.23 9.89 -4.06
N ASN A 166 3.32 9.16 -3.84
CA ASN A 166 3.51 7.84 -4.43
C ASN A 166 2.51 6.81 -3.87
N ALA A 167 2.25 6.83 -2.56
CA ALA A 167 1.24 5.98 -1.93
C ALA A 167 -0.17 6.29 -2.44
N ILE A 168 -0.54 7.58 -2.54
CA ILE A 168 -1.82 8.03 -3.12
C ILE A 168 -1.96 7.55 -4.56
N THR A 169 -0.92 7.73 -5.37
CA THR A 169 -0.93 7.31 -6.78
C THR A 169 -1.15 5.80 -6.89
N CYS A 170 -0.42 5.00 -6.11
CA CYS A 170 -0.59 3.55 -6.10
C CYS A 170 -2.01 3.15 -5.65
N LEU A 171 -2.54 3.79 -4.62
CA LEU A 171 -3.89 3.51 -4.11
C LEU A 171 -4.97 3.91 -5.13
N GLY A 172 -4.80 5.04 -5.82
CA GLY A 172 -5.66 5.46 -6.92
C GLY A 172 -5.63 4.48 -8.10
N GLU A 173 -4.46 3.95 -8.46
CA GLU A 173 -4.35 2.89 -9.48
C GLU A 173 -5.06 1.60 -9.07
N VAL A 174 -4.99 1.20 -7.79
CA VAL A 174 -5.77 0.07 -7.26
C VAL A 174 -7.25 0.34 -7.42
N GLY A 175 -7.73 1.53 -7.00
CA GLY A 175 -9.12 1.95 -7.11
C GLY A 175 -9.66 1.85 -8.54
N LYS A 176 -8.89 2.34 -9.51
CA LYS A 176 -9.22 2.23 -10.93
C LYS A 176 -9.33 0.77 -11.41
N LYS A 177 -8.44 -0.11 -10.94
CA LYS A 177 -8.45 -1.53 -11.32
C LYS A 177 -9.64 -2.27 -10.75
N VAL A 178 -9.91 -2.15 -9.45
CA VAL A 178 -11.05 -2.82 -8.82
C VAL A 178 -12.38 -2.29 -9.35
N ALA A 179 -12.49 -0.98 -9.64
CA ALA A 179 -13.66 -0.41 -10.30
C ALA A 179 -13.85 -0.96 -11.72
N SER A 180 -12.76 -1.11 -12.48
CA SER A 180 -12.80 -1.67 -13.84
C SER A 180 -13.28 -3.11 -13.86
N GLU A 181 -12.97 -3.89 -12.81
CA GLU A 181 -13.45 -5.27 -12.66
C GLU A 181 -14.80 -5.39 -11.96
N SER A 182 -15.50 -4.27 -11.72
CA SER A 182 -16.83 -4.24 -11.09
C SER A 182 -16.85 -4.77 -9.65
N LEU A 183 -15.71 -4.69 -8.96
CA LEU A 183 -15.52 -5.10 -7.57
C LEU A 183 -15.93 -3.94 -6.64
N GLU A 184 -17.23 -3.77 -6.42
CA GLU A 184 -17.79 -2.56 -5.78
C GLU A 184 -17.37 -2.38 -4.32
N ALA A 185 -17.29 -3.46 -3.53
CA ALA A 185 -16.89 -3.38 -2.13
C ALA A 185 -15.42 -2.93 -1.99
N GLU A 186 -14.54 -3.49 -2.82
CA GLU A 186 -13.12 -3.17 -2.89
C GLU A 186 -12.89 -1.75 -3.42
N THR A 187 -13.74 -1.32 -4.36
CA THR A 187 -13.73 0.06 -4.88
C THR A 187 -14.10 1.05 -3.78
N ILE A 188 -15.19 0.80 -3.04
CA ILE A 188 -15.60 1.63 -1.91
C ILE A 188 -14.52 1.62 -0.82
N SER A 189 -13.95 0.46 -0.50
CA SER A 189 -12.84 0.35 0.45
C SER A 189 -11.68 1.26 0.05
N THR A 190 -11.29 1.25 -1.22
CA THR A 190 -10.20 2.11 -1.72
C THR A 190 -10.55 3.59 -1.63
N LEU A 191 -11.79 3.97 -1.96
CA LEU A 191 -12.27 5.36 -1.87
C LEU A 191 -12.27 5.87 -0.43
N LEU A 192 -12.66 5.04 0.55
CA LEU A 192 -12.57 5.39 1.97
C LEU A 192 -11.14 5.63 2.42
N LEU A 193 -10.21 4.76 2.01
CA LEU A 193 -8.80 4.91 2.34
C LEU A 193 -8.17 6.14 1.67
N LEU A 194 -8.59 6.49 0.45
CA LEU A 194 -8.21 7.75 -0.21
C LEU A 194 -8.75 8.96 0.55
N GLU A 195 -10.00 8.92 1.01
CA GLU A 195 -10.60 9.98 1.84
C GLU A 195 -9.84 10.17 3.17
N GLU A 196 -9.44 9.08 3.83
CA GLU A 196 -8.64 9.13 5.06
C GLU A 196 -7.27 9.78 4.83
N ILE A 197 -6.54 9.37 3.78
CA ILE A 197 -5.24 9.98 3.46
C ILE A 197 -5.41 11.43 3.01
N GLY A 198 -6.46 11.74 2.25
CA GLY A 198 -6.79 13.10 1.85
C GLY A 198 -7.06 14.00 3.05
N THR A 199 -7.80 13.49 4.05
CA THR A 199 -8.04 14.21 5.30
C THR A 199 -6.73 14.53 6.00
N LEU A 200 -5.83 13.56 6.09
CA LEU A 200 -4.52 13.77 6.68
C LEU A 200 -3.66 14.75 5.86
N ALA A 201 -3.74 14.70 4.51
CA ALA A 201 -3.06 15.66 3.65
C ALA A 201 -3.56 17.09 3.89
N ALA A 202 -4.87 17.29 4.04
CA ALA A 202 -5.46 18.57 4.40
C ALA A 202 -4.97 19.06 5.78
N GLU A 203 -4.98 18.18 6.79
CA GLU A 203 -4.49 18.49 8.14
C GLU A 203 -3.02 18.91 8.18
N LYS A 204 -2.20 18.33 7.29
CA LYS A 204 -0.76 18.60 7.16
C LYS A 204 -0.43 19.66 6.12
N TYR A 205 -1.42 20.28 5.49
CA TYR A 205 -1.28 21.34 4.49
C TYR A 205 -0.56 20.90 3.19
N TYR A 206 -0.65 19.61 2.81
CA TYR A 206 -0.13 19.11 1.53
C TYR A 206 -1.17 19.33 0.41
N ASP A 207 -1.16 20.53 -0.16
CA ASP A 207 -2.12 20.95 -1.20
C ASP A 207 -2.02 20.10 -2.48
N GLU A 208 -0.80 19.74 -2.88
CA GLU A 208 -0.56 18.88 -4.05
C GLU A 208 -1.03 17.44 -3.80
N ALA A 209 -0.70 16.89 -2.63
CA ALA A 209 -1.15 15.55 -2.25
C ALA A 209 -2.68 15.46 -2.19
N LEU A 210 -3.35 16.44 -1.59
CA LEU A 210 -4.82 16.47 -1.55
C LEU A 210 -5.44 16.58 -2.95
N SER A 211 -4.84 17.39 -3.83
CA SER A 211 -5.26 17.48 -5.23
C SER A 211 -5.10 16.13 -5.96
N SER A 212 -4.02 15.40 -5.69
CA SER A 212 -3.79 14.06 -6.24
C SER A 212 -4.81 13.03 -5.72
N VAL A 213 -5.21 13.12 -4.45
CA VAL A 213 -6.31 12.31 -3.89
C VAL A 213 -7.61 12.59 -4.63
N ALA A 214 -7.96 13.87 -4.83
CA ALA A 214 -9.18 14.26 -5.52
C ALA A 214 -9.24 13.70 -6.96
N LEU A 215 -8.13 13.78 -7.70
CA LEU A 215 -8.02 13.20 -9.05
C LEU A 215 -8.15 11.66 -9.04
N SER A 216 -7.54 11.00 -8.04
CA SER A 216 -7.62 9.55 -7.89
C SER A 216 -9.06 9.07 -7.60
N ILE A 217 -9.79 9.83 -6.77
CA ILE A 217 -11.22 9.61 -6.50
C ILE A 217 -12.04 9.88 -7.76
N GLU A 218 -11.77 10.96 -8.49
CA GLU A 218 -12.48 11.31 -9.73
C GLU A 218 -12.37 10.20 -10.78
N ASP A 219 -11.16 9.72 -11.05
CA ASP A 219 -10.94 8.67 -12.03
C ASP A 219 -11.61 7.35 -11.63
N THR A 220 -11.50 6.97 -10.35
CA THR A 220 -12.14 5.77 -9.79
C THR A 220 -13.66 5.88 -9.86
N GLY A 221 -14.22 7.04 -9.51
CA GLY A 221 -15.65 7.31 -9.58
C GLY A 221 -16.17 7.30 -11.01
N LYS A 222 -15.43 7.87 -11.98
CA LYS A 222 -15.82 7.84 -13.40
C LYS A 222 -15.86 6.42 -13.96
N LEU A 223 -14.93 5.56 -13.54
CA LEU A 223 -14.96 4.13 -13.89
C LEU A 223 -16.14 3.42 -13.23
N SER A 224 -16.38 3.70 -11.95
CA SER A 224 -17.54 3.19 -11.20
C SER A 224 -18.86 3.54 -11.88
N LEU A 225 -19.01 4.77 -12.35
CA LEU A 225 -20.17 5.23 -13.11
C LEU A 225 -20.35 4.45 -14.42
N LYS A 226 -19.27 4.27 -15.20
CA LYS A 226 -19.30 3.47 -16.43
C LYS A 226 -19.69 2.01 -16.16
N LYS A 227 -19.27 1.48 -15.01
CA LYS A 227 -19.51 0.10 -14.57
C LYS A 227 -20.81 -0.06 -13.77
N LYS A 228 -21.55 1.03 -13.56
CA LYS A 228 -22.82 1.09 -12.81
C LYS A 228 -22.69 0.67 -11.34
N LEU A 229 -21.52 0.90 -10.74
CA LEU A 229 -21.24 0.69 -9.31
C LEU A 229 -21.79 1.90 -8.54
N ARG A 230 -23.08 1.88 -8.24
CA ARG A 230 -23.81 3.04 -7.72
C ARG A 230 -23.29 3.50 -6.37
N GLU A 231 -22.97 2.56 -5.49
CA GLU A 231 -22.50 2.91 -4.14
C GLU A 231 -21.07 3.46 -4.18
N ALA A 232 -20.22 2.97 -5.08
CA ALA A 232 -18.89 3.54 -5.30
C ALA A 232 -18.92 4.96 -5.88
N VAL A 233 -19.86 5.27 -6.78
CA VAL A 233 -20.06 6.64 -7.30
C VAL A 233 -20.48 7.59 -6.18
N LEU A 234 -21.43 7.17 -5.35
CA LEU A 234 -21.88 7.92 -4.19
C LEU A 234 -20.74 8.18 -3.20
N GLN A 235 -19.96 7.14 -2.88
CA GLN A 235 -18.80 7.28 -2.02
C GLN A 235 -17.78 8.26 -2.59
N SER A 236 -17.57 8.25 -3.92
CA SER A 236 -16.67 9.22 -4.58
C SER A 236 -17.14 10.65 -4.39
N GLN A 237 -18.45 10.91 -4.55
CA GLN A 237 -19.04 12.24 -4.33
C GLN A 237 -18.90 12.69 -2.88
N TRP A 238 -19.21 11.81 -1.92
CA TRP A 238 -19.08 12.12 -0.50
C TRP A 238 -17.64 12.41 -0.09
N ALA A 239 -16.70 11.55 -0.50
CA ALA A 239 -15.29 11.75 -0.22
C ALA A 239 -14.80 13.10 -0.78
N LEU A 240 -15.15 13.45 -2.02
CA LEU A 240 -14.78 14.74 -2.61
C LEU A 240 -15.39 15.94 -1.88
N GLU A 241 -16.65 15.85 -1.45
CA GLU A 241 -17.29 16.92 -0.66
C GLU A 241 -16.61 17.09 0.70
N THR A 242 -16.32 15.99 1.41
CA THR A 242 -15.56 16.01 2.67
C THR A 242 -14.21 16.70 2.48
N LEU A 243 -13.45 16.29 1.46
CA LEU A 243 -12.11 16.81 1.20
C LEU A 243 -12.13 18.27 0.75
N LYS A 244 -13.14 18.69 -0.01
CA LYS A 244 -13.33 20.09 -0.38
C LYS A 244 -13.52 20.98 0.86
N VAL A 245 -14.45 20.61 1.74
CA VAL A 245 -14.72 21.35 2.98
C VAL A 245 -13.45 21.48 3.81
N GLN A 246 -12.70 20.38 3.98
CA GLN A 246 -11.43 20.41 4.72
C GLN A 246 -10.38 21.29 4.05
N ALA A 247 -10.27 21.24 2.72
CA ALA A 247 -9.34 22.08 1.97
C ALA A 247 -9.65 23.58 2.14
N GLU A 248 -10.94 23.95 2.10
CA GLU A 248 -11.41 25.32 2.34
C GLU A 248 -11.15 25.77 3.78
N GLU A 249 -11.45 24.93 4.78
CA GLU A 249 -11.20 25.22 6.19
C GLU A 249 -9.70 25.43 6.48
N LYS A 250 -8.84 24.70 5.77
CA LYS A 250 -7.38 24.82 5.87
C LYS A 250 -6.80 25.93 4.98
N ALA A 251 -7.66 26.65 4.24
CA ALA A 251 -7.28 27.71 3.31
C ALA A 251 -6.21 27.27 2.29
N LEU A 252 -6.32 26.02 1.80
CA LEU A 252 -5.49 25.51 0.72
C LEU A 252 -5.85 26.20 -0.59
N THR A 253 -4.88 26.29 -1.50
CA THR A 253 -5.00 27.14 -2.69
C THR A 253 -5.58 26.40 -3.89
N ASN A 254 -5.09 25.19 -4.15
CA ASN A 254 -5.42 24.43 -5.36
C ASN A 254 -6.47 23.36 -5.10
N SER A 255 -6.32 22.62 -4.01
CA SER A 255 -7.16 21.46 -3.69
C SER A 255 -8.66 21.76 -3.64
N PRO A 256 -9.17 22.88 -3.09
CA PRO A 256 -10.61 23.17 -3.14
C PRO A 256 -11.15 23.26 -4.58
N ILE A 257 -10.35 23.83 -5.49
CA ILE A 257 -10.69 23.99 -6.90
C ILE A 257 -10.69 22.63 -7.58
N VAL A 258 -9.65 21.82 -7.34
CA VAL A 258 -9.53 20.48 -7.92
C VAL A 258 -10.67 19.56 -7.43
N THR A 259 -11.01 19.61 -6.14
CA THR A 259 -12.13 18.84 -5.59
C THR A 259 -13.48 19.28 -6.17
N GLU A 260 -13.71 20.59 -6.35
CA GLU A 260 -14.94 21.09 -6.98
C GLU A 260 -15.04 20.63 -8.44
N MET A 261 -13.94 20.74 -9.20
CA MET A 261 -13.89 20.26 -10.58
C MET A 261 -14.16 18.76 -10.68
N ALA A 262 -13.62 17.97 -9.75
CA ALA A 262 -13.88 16.54 -9.66
C ALA A 262 -15.36 16.25 -9.35
N LEU A 263 -15.98 16.99 -8.42
CA LEU A 263 -17.41 16.88 -8.09
C LEU A 263 -18.31 17.21 -9.29
N ASP A 264 -17.96 18.27 -10.03
CA ASP A 264 -18.68 18.69 -11.24
C ASP A 264 -18.78 17.57 -12.28
N SER A 265 -17.76 16.69 -12.34
CA SER A 265 -17.74 15.55 -13.25
C SER A 265 -18.85 14.51 -12.97
N PHE A 266 -19.47 14.56 -11.78
CA PHE A 266 -20.50 13.62 -11.33
C PHE A 266 -21.92 14.20 -11.31
N LYS A 267 -22.13 15.46 -11.74
CA LYS A 267 -23.47 16.09 -11.79
C LYS A 267 -24.34 15.45 -12.88
N LEU A 268 -24.87 14.25 -12.60
CA LEU A 268 -25.86 13.53 -13.40
C LEU A 268 -27.21 13.48 -12.66
N PRO A 269 -28.35 13.64 -13.37
CA PRO A 269 -29.66 13.56 -12.75
C PRO A 269 -30.00 12.11 -12.37
N GLY A 270 -30.40 11.88 -11.11
CA GLY A 270 -31.07 10.63 -10.69
C GLY A 270 -30.45 9.86 -9.52
N VAL A 271 -29.40 10.36 -8.87
CA VAL A 271 -28.85 9.72 -7.67
C VAL A 271 -29.51 10.33 -6.43
N SER A 272 -30.57 9.70 -5.92
CA SER A 272 -31.23 10.09 -4.68
C SER A 272 -30.66 9.33 -3.47
N GLU A 273 -30.65 9.97 -2.30
CA GLU A 273 -30.31 9.37 -1.01
C GLU A 273 -31.34 8.33 -0.57
N THR A 274 -30.89 7.12 -0.21
CA THR A 274 -31.72 6.02 0.32
C THR A 274 -31.00 5.38 1.51
N ILE A 275 -31.78 4.83 2.45
CA ILE A 275 -31.33 4.41 3.79
C ILE A 275 -30.54 3.09 3.79
N GLU A 276 -30.65 2.26 2.74
CA GLU A 276 -29.86 1.03 2.50
C GLU A 276 -28.33 1.26 2.43
N LYS A 277 -27.90 2.54 2.42
CA LYS A 277 -26.52 2.99 2.18
C LYS A 277 -25.59 2.87 3.39
N THR A 278 -26.12 3.01 4.61
CA THR A 278 -25.29 2.98 5.82
C THR A 278 -24.84 1.56 6.19
N GLU A 279 -25.59 0.54 5.81
CA GLU A 279 -25.28 -0.85 6.14
C GLU A 279 -24.08 -1.37 5.33
N LYS A 280 -24.09 -1.23 4.01
CA LYS A 280 -22.96 -1.64 3.14
C LYS A 280 -21.66 -0.90 3.46
N LEU A 281 -21.75 0.39 3.80
CA LEU A 281 -20.60 1.17 4.23
C LEU A 281 -20.01 0.64 5.56
N GLN A 282 -20.90 0.32 6.50
CA GLN A 282 -20.51 -0.25 7.79
C GLN A 282 -19.88 -1.63 7.62
N GLU A 283 -20.44 -2.49 6.77
CA GLU A 283 -19.87 -3.80 6.42
C GLU A 283 -18.45 -3.68 5.85
N ILE A 284 -18.20 -2.70 4.99
CA ILE A 284 -16.87 -2.48 4.40
C ILE A 284 -15.87 -1.98 5.45
N LYS A 285 -16.31 -1.12 6.38
CA LYS A 285 -15.47 -0.71 7.51
C LYS A 285 -15.15 -1.88 8.43
N GLU A 286 -16.13 -2.72 8.74
CA GLU A 286 -15.93 -3.95 9.52
C GLU A 286 -14.98 -4.93 8.81
N LEU A 287 -15.08 -5.05 7.49
CA LEU A 287 -14.14 -5.82 6.68
C LEU A 287 -12.73 -5.25 6.78
N GLN A 288 -12.57 -3.93 6.64
CA GLN A 288 -11.27 -3.27 6.78
C GLN A 288 -10.69 -3.50 8.18
N GLU A 289 -11.48 -3.34 9.24
CA GLU A 289 -11.06 -3.60 10.62
C GLU A 289 -10.65 -5.07 10.83
N LYS A 290 -11.45 -6.01 10.32
CA LYS A 290 -11.15 -7.44 10.36
C LYS A 290 -9.84 -7.74 9.65
N VAL A 291 -9.65 -7.25 8.42
CA VAL A 291 -8.43 -7.48 7.65
C VAL A 291 -7.23 -6.85 8.35
N TYR A 292 -7.39 -5.61 8.84
CA TYR A 292 -6.33 -4.90 9.56
C TYR A 292 -5.87 -5.63 10.83
N SER A 293 -6.80 -6.26 11.56
CA SER A 293 -6.47 -7.04 12.76
C SER A 293 -5.63 -8.29 12.47
N ASN A 294 -5.58 -8.74 11.21
CA ASN A 294 -4.82 -9.90 10.76
C ASN A 294 -3.52 -9.53 10.02
N LEU A 295 -3.23 -8.23 9.86
CA LEU A 295 -1.97 -7.73 9.30
C LEU A 295 -0.89 -7.66 10.38
#